data_AF-A0A8S1ZHV9-F1
#
_entry.id   AF-A0A8S1ZHV9-F1
#
_cell.length_a   1.000
_cell.length_b   1.000
_cell.length_c   1.000
_cell.angle_alpha   90.00
_cell.angle_beta   90.00
_cell.angle_gamma   90.00
#
_symmetry.space_group_name_H-M   'P 1'
#
loop_
_entity.id
_entity.type
_entity.pdbx_description
1 polymer ?
#
loop_
_entity_poly.entity_id
_entity_poly.type
_entity_poly.pdbx_seq_one_letter_code
_entity_poly.pdbx_strand_id
1 'polypeptide(L)'
;MSMTHRVVRNNKRLPQSRYSPYILGSVIDTIPYPKDTDLTNEKQKDDAERLGVDLSLFVAEAMFLLSDDIYSMLLFCVKIILKYTGNKERKNPTQVVKILIYVMLYVFETYIKPKNGVYQAGGKSTQLELIKSSTQHFAYGVRSLEHIVLVLENGGSIPPISFEHYNQELKKLEEKLRSSKDVLEANGFVREAMKSNILHLWKSLFVTLPLIYPNVRIHDMFSPLLNQARQDVCSRLIASLHI
;
A
#
# COMPACT_ATOMS: atom_id res chain seq x y z
N MET A 1 -28.33 -12.92 73.66
CA MET A 1 -27.27 -13.90 73.30
C MET A 1 -26.97 -13.77 71.82
N SER A 2 -25.78 -13.28 71.44
CA SER A 2 -24.96 -13.85 70.35
C SER A 2 -23.63 -13.08 70.25
N MET A 3 -22.60 -13.73 70.80
CA MET A 3 -21.19 -13.82 70.40
C MET A 3 -20.50 -12.66 69.67
N THR A 4 -19.51 -12.12 70.38
CA THR A 4 -18.35 -11.34 69.95
C THR A 4 -17.49 -12.01 68.88
N HIS A 5 -16.85 -11.22 68.00
CA HIS A 5 -15.41 -11.36 67.72
C HIS A 5 -14.76 -10.00 67.44
N ARG A 6 -13.68 -9.72 68.18
CA ARG A 6 -12.81 -8.53 68.09
C ARG A 6 -11.52 -8.87 67.31
N VAL A 7 -10.75 -7.80 67.02
CA VAL A 7 -9.29 -7.70 66.76
C VAL A 7 -8.91 -8.10 65.31
N VAL A 8 -8.09 -7.38 64.52
CA VAL A 8 -6.76 -6.80 64.77
C VAL A 8 -6.43 -5.64 63.80
N ARG A 9 -5.73 -4.62 64.35
CA ARG A 9 -5.11 -3.47 63.67
C ARG A 9 -3.78 -3.82 62.99
N ASN A 10 -3.53 -3.10 61.89
CA ASN A 10 -2.25 -2.56 61.40
C ASN A 10 -1.07 -3.50 61.09
N ASN A 11 -0.49 -3.27 59.90
CA ASN A 11 0.92 -2.94 59.59
C ASN A 11 1.23 -3.47 58.17
N LYS A 12 1.95 -2.85 57.22
CA LYS A 12 2.73 -1.61 57.11
C LYS A 12 3.09 -1.46 55.61
N ARG A 13 2.60 -0.40 54.94
CA ARG A 13 3.30 0.60 54.08
C ARG A 13 4.75 0.27 53.62
N LEU A 14 5.18 0.32 52.33
CA LEU A 14 5.35 1.44 51.33
C LEU A 14 6.00 0.90 50.00
N PRO A 15 6.21 1.66 48.88
CA PRO A 15 5.84 3.05 48.53
C PRO A 15 5.18 3.29 47.14
N GLN A 16 4.31 4.31 47.14
CA GLN A 16 4.11 5.41 46.19
C GLN A 16 4.78 5.39 44.79
N SER A 17 3.96 5.29 43.74
CA SER A 17 4.28 5.89 42.44
C SER A 17 3.04 6.28 41.65
N ARG A 18 2.71 7.57 41.76
CA ARG A 18 2.22 8.49 40.73
C ARG A 18 0.88 8.16 40.04
N TYR A 19 -0.11 8.98 40.42
CA TYR A 19 -1.22 9.49 39.60
C TYR A 19 -1.19 9.06 38.12
N SER A 20 -2.15 8.24 37.72
CA SER A 20 -2.50 7.96 36.32
C SER A 20 -3.97 8.37 36.11
N PRO A 21 -4.29 9.27 35.16
CA PRO A 21 -5.60 9.91 35.07
C PRO A 21 -6.66 9.06 34.33
N TYR A 22 -6.48 7.74 34.20
CA TYR A 22 -7.36 6.87 33.40
C TYR A 22 -8.16 5.85 34.20
N ILE A 23 -8.74 6.25 35.33
CA ILE A 23 -9.89 5.50 35.89
C ILE A 23 -11.12 6.36 35.70
N LEU A 24 -11.74 6.21 34.53
CA LEU A 24 -13.07 6.70 34.27
C LEU A 24 -14.03 5.82 35.07
N GLY A 25 -14.57 6.41 36.15
CA GLY A 25 -15.63 5.83 36.94
C GLY A 25 -16.87 5.55 36.09
N SER A 26 -17.62 4.55 36.52
CA SER A 26 -18.91 4.13 35.98
C SER A 26 -19.84 5.31 35.68
N VAL A 27 -20.02 5.60 34.40
CA VAL A 27 -21.26 6.16 33.85
C VAL A 27 -21.74 5.17 32.80
N ILE A 28 -22.36 4.11 33.30
CA ILE A 28 -23.35 3.36 32.53
C ILE A 28 -24.56 4.27 32.52
N ASP A 29 -24.68 5.10 31.49
CA ASP A 29 -25.96 5.56 30.95
C ASP A 29 -25.68 6.32 29.64
N THR A 30 -26.18 5.74 28.54
CA THR A 30 -26.17 6.26 27.14
C THR A 30 -24.84 6.34 26.39
N ILE A 31 -24.14 5.20 26.24
CA ILE A 31 -23.38 4.96 24.99
C ILE A 31 -24.34 4.22 24.05
N PRO A 32 -24.71 4.76 22.87
CA PRO A 32 -25.46 3.99 21.89
C PRO A 32 -24.66 2.74 21.57
N TYR A 33 -25.25 1.55 21.74
CA TYR A 33 -24.68 0.34 21.16
C TYR A 33 -24.45 0.63 19.67
N PRO A 34 -23.22 0.49 19.14
CA PRO A 34 -22.99 0.67 17.72
C PRO A 34 -23.90 -0.30 16.97
N LYS A 35 -24.62 0.20 15.97
CA LYS A 35 -25.56 -0.61 15.20
C LYS A 35 -24.74 -1.73 14.53
N ASP A 36 -25.29 -2.93 14.38
CA ASP A 36 -24.57 -4.06 13.74
C ASP A 36 -24.01 -3.68 12.35
N THR A 37 -24.66 -2.73 11.67
CA THR A 37 -24.21 -2.12 10.42
C THR A 37 -22.89 -1.34 10.54
N ASP A 38 -22.71 -0.57 11.62
CA ASP A 38 -21.49 0.23 11.84
C ASP A 38 -20.30 -0.68 12.14
N LEU A 39 -20.50 -1.72 12.95
CA LEU A 39 -19.48 -2.73 13.22
C LEU A 39 -19.09 -3.52 11.95
N THR A 40 -20.07 -3.81 11.10
CA THR A 40 -19.84 -4.47 9.81
C THR A 40 -19.03 -3.57 8.87
N ASN A 41 -19.35 -2.28 8.82
CA ASN A 41 -18.64 -1.32 7.98
C ASN A 41 -17.19 -1.11 8.42
N GLU A 42 -16.91 -1.00 9.73
CA GLU A 42 -15.53 -0.89 10.23
C GLU A 42 -14.71 -2.15 9.93
N LYS A 43 -15.30 -3.34 10.09
CA LYS A 43 -14.63 -4.58 9.69
C LYS A 43 -14.31 -4.61 8.19
N GLN A 44 -15.22 -4.11 7.35
CA GLN A 44 -14.98 -4.04 5.90
C GLN A 44 -13.91 -3.02 5.51
N LYS A 45 -13.75 -1.95 6.29
CA LYS A 45 -12.63 -1.02 6.14
C LYS A 45 -11.30 -1.69 6.48
N ASP A 46 -11.24 -2.42 7.59
CA ASP A 46 -10.05 -3.21 7.96
C ASP A 46 -9.70 -4.23 6.86
N ASP A 47 -10.71 -4.91 6.30
CA ASP A 47 -10.52 -5.84 5.18
C ASP A 47 -9.99 -5.11 3.94
N ALA A 48 -10.53 -3.92 3.60
CA ALA A 48 -10.05 -3.12 2.48
C ALA A 48 -8.59 -2.66 2.67
N GLU A 49 -8.19 -2.27 3.88
CA GLU A 49 -6.80 -1.95 4.21
C GLU A 49 -5.89 -3.16 3.99
N ARG A 50 -6.30 -4.34 4.49
CA ARG A 50 -5.55 -5.60 4.29
C ARG A 50 -5.41 -5.94 2.81
N LEU A 51 -6.47 -5.82 2.02
CA LEU A 51 -6.43 -6.05 0.58
C LEU A 51 -5.49 -5.08 -0.15
N GLY A 52 -5.44 -3.83 0.32
CA GLY A 52 -4.50 -2.83 -0.16
C GLY A 52 -3.04 -3.20 0.14
N VAL A 53 -2.77 -3.71 1.34
CA VAL A 53 -1.44 -4.24 1.71
C VAL A 53 -1.03 -5.39 0.81
N ASP A 54 -1.92 -6.36 0.58
CA ASP A 54 -1.61 -7.52 -0.26
C ASP A 54 -1.33 -7.11 -1.72
N LEU A 55 -2.15 -6.22 -2.29
CA LEU A 55 -1.91 -5.64 -3.62
C LEU A 55 -0.57 -4.90 -3.69
N SER A 56 -0.25 -4.12 -2.65
CA SER A 56 0.99 -3.34 -2.57
C SER A 56 2.23 -4.22 -2.49
N LEU A 57 2.15 -5.36 -1.81
CA LEU A 57 3.23 -6.34 -1.77
C LEU A 57 3.45 -6.96 -3.16
N PHE A 58 2.40 -7.26 -3.93
CA PHE A 58 2.56 -7.70 -5.32
C PHE A 58 3.14 -6.62 -6.24
N VAL A 59 2.79 -5.34 -6.02
CA VAL A 59 3.42 -4.22 -6.73
C VAL A 59 4.91 -4.15 -6.39
N ALA A 60 5.27 -4.30 -5.11
CA ALA A 60 6.66 -4.36 -4.69
C ALA A 60 7.40 -5.56 -5.32
N GLU A 61 6.81 -6.75 -5.34
CA GLU A 61 7.36 -7.93 -6.02
C GLU A 61 7.66 -7.64 -7.50
N ALA A 62 6.71 -7.05 -8.23
CA ALA A 62 6.91 -6.68 -9.62
C ALA A 62 8.01 -5.63 -9.80
N MET A 63 8.13 -4.66 -8.89
CA MET A 63 9.24 -3.69 -8.91
C MET A 63 10.59 -4.38 -8.73
N PHE A 64 10.69 -5.35 -7.83
CA PHE A 64 11.91 -6.13 -7.62
C PHE A 64 12.24 -7.02 -8.82
N LEU A 65 11.24 -7.66 -9.43
CA LEU A 65 11.44 -8.49 -10.64
C LEU A 65 11.97 -7.68 -11.81
N LEU A 66 11.54 -6.42 -11.95
CA LEU A 66 11.98 -5.51 -13.00
C LEU A 66 13.22 -4.70 -12.63
N SER A 67 13.76 -4.87 -11.41
CA SER A 67 14.85 -4.02 -10.92
C SER A 67 16.20 -4.26 -11.60
N ASP A 68 16.30 -5.25 -12.49
CA ASP A 68 17.45 -5.45 -13.39
C ASP A 68 17.52 -4.34 -14.48
N ASP A 69 16.39 -3.77 -14.86
CA ASP A 69 16.29 -2.59 -15.74
C ASP A 69 15.37 -1.52 -15.14
N ILE A 70 15.99 -0.41 -14.72
CA ILE A 70 15.28 0.70 -14.08
C ILE A 70 14.15 1.26 -14.95
N TYR A 71 14.30 1.25 -16.27
CA TYR A 71 13.30 1.79 -17.18
C TYR A 71 12.06 0.90 -17.24
N SER A 72 12.22 -0.41 -17.34
CA SER A 72 11.13 -1.39 -17.29
C SER A 72 10.35 -1.27 -15.98
N MET A 73 11.05 -1.16 -14.85
CA MET A 73 10.45 -0.98 -13.54
C MET A 73 9.65 0.32 -13.44
N LEU A 74 10.23 1.45 -13.84
CA LEU A 74 9.56 2.74 -13.81
C LEU A 74 8.37 2.79 -14.78
N LEU A 75 8.49 2.20 -15.97
CA LEU A 75 7.40 2.09 -16.94
C LEU A 75 6.24 1.27 -16.39
N PHE A 76 6.52 0.19 -15.66
CA PHE A 76 5.49 -0.57 -14.96
C PHE A 76 4.77 0.31 -13.92
N CYS A 77 5.50 1.06 -13.08
CA CYS A 77 4.92 1.97 -12.10
C CYS A 77 4.03 3.02 -12.76
N VAL A 78 4.52 3.68 -13.81
CA VAL A 78 3.75 4.67 -14.59
C VAL A 78 2.51 4.04 -15.22
N LYS A 79 2.60 2.81 -15.76
CA LYS A 79 1.43 2.12 -16.34
C LYS A 79 0.37 1.81 -15.30
N ILE A 80 0.75 1.45 -14.08
CA ILE A 80 -0.21 1.31 -12.98
C ILE A 80 -0.86 2.67 -12.71
N ILE A 81 -0.07 3.72 -12.51
CA ILE A 81 -0.63 5.05 -12.18
C ILE A 81 -1.57 5.54 -13.31
N LEU A 82 -1.08 5.60 -14.56
CA LEU A 82 -1.81 6.19 -15.69
C LEU A 82 -3.04 5.39 -16.13
N LYS A 83 -3.00 4.05 -16.09
CA LYS A 83 -4.18 3.24 -16.45
C LYS A 83 -5.35 3.43 -15.49
N TYR A 84 -5.08 3.83 -14.25
CA TYR A 84 -6.09 3.92 -13.19
C TYR A 84 -6.41 5.35 -12.76
N THR A 85 -5.64 6.35 -13.22
CA THR A 85 -6.05 7.77 -13.10
C THR A 85 -7.13 8.20 -14.10
N GLY A 86 -7.49 7.37 -15.09
CA GLY A 86 -8.53 7.68 -16.09
C GLY A 86 -8.20 8.87 -17.01
N ASN A 87 -8.94 8.99 -18.12
CA ASN A 87 -8.83 10.13 -19.06
C ASN A 87 -9.75 11.31 -18.70
N LYS A 88 -10.57 11.19 -17.65
CA LYS A 88 -11.53 12.22 -17.26
C LYS A 88 -11.18 12.73 -15.86
N GLU A 89 -10.93 14.03 -15.79
CA GLU A 89 -10.79 14.84 -14.57
C GLU A 89 -9.45 14.74 -13.84
N ARG A 90 -8.45 15.26 -14.55
CA ARG A 90 -7.24 15.88 -14.01
C ARG A 90 -7.56 16.74 -12.77
N LYS A 91 -7.09 16.28 -11.60
CA LYS A 91 -6.16 17.03 -10.71
C LYS A 91 -5.76 16.24 -9.47
N ASN A 92 -6.57 15.28 -9.01
CA ASN A 92 -6.35 14.59 -7.74
C ASN A 92 -6.44 13.07 -7.90
N PRO A 93 -5.34 12.32 -7.73
CA PRO A 93 -5.40 10.85 -7.67
C PRO A 93 -6.30 10.38 -6.51
N THR A 94 -6.95 9.23 -6.69
CA THR A 94 -7.72 8.55 -5.63
C THR A 94 -6.82 8.23 -4.44
N GLN A 95 -7.40 8.02 -3.26
CA GLN A 95 -6.61 7.70 -2.07
C GLN A 95 -5.83 6.38 -2.24
N VAL A 96 -6.45 5.39 -2.90
CA VAL A 96 -5.79 4.14 -3.32
C VAL A 96 -4.56 4.40 -4.18
N VAL A 97 -4.69 5.20 -5.25
CA VAL A 97 -3.57 5.51 -6.14
C VAL A 97 -2.49 6.33 -5.42
N LYS A 98 -2.87 7.29 -4.56
CA LYS A 98 -1.92 8.04 -3.73
C LYS A 98 -1.09 7.10 -2.88
N ILE A 99 -1.72 6.21 -2.10
CA ILE A 99 -1.03 5.25 -1.23
C ILE A 99 -0.11 4.35 -2.06
N LEU A 100 -0.56 3.85 -3.22
CA LEU A 100 0.29 3.06 -4.12
C LEU A 100 1.53 3.83 -4.61
N ILE A 101 1.40 5.12 -4.93
CA ILE A 101 2.55 5.96 -5.29
C ILE A 101 3.55 6.06 -4.13
N TYR A 102 3.07 6.20 -2.89
CA TYR A 102 3.94 6.18 -1.71
C TYR A 102 4.61 4.83 -1.49
N VAL A 103 3.89 3.72 -1.70
CA VAL A 103 4.47 2.38 -1.65
C VAL A 103 5.57 2.23 -2.69
N MET A 104 5.32 2.64 -3.94
CA MET A 104 6.33 2.59 -5.01
C MET A 104 7.56 3.42 -4.64
N LEU A 105 7.35 4.65 -4.14
CA LEU A 105 8.45 5.51 -3.72
C LEU A 105 9.23 4.91 -2.55
N TYR A 106 8.53 4.40 -1.53
CA TYR A 106 9.13 3.72 -0.38
C TYR A 106 9.98 2.52 -0.81
N VAL A 107 9.42 1.64 -1.64
CA VAL A 107 10.11 0.46 -2.17
C VAL A 107 11.35 0.87 -2.97
N PHE A 108 11.20 1.88 -3.83
CA PHE A 108 12.29 2.38 -4.65
C PHE A 108 13.42 2.97 -3.79
N GLU A 109 13.13 3.94 -2.92
CA GLU A 109 14.13 4.65 -2.12
C GLU A 109 14.82 3.73 -1.10
N THR A 110 14.07 2.80 -0.50
CA THR A 110 14.57 2.00 0.63
C THR A 110 15.28 0.73 0.18
N TYR A 111 14.81 0.07 -0.88
CA TYR A 111 15.29 -1.27 -1.22
C TYR A 111 15.89 -1.40 -2.61
N ILE A 112 15.46 -0.57 -3.56
CA ILE A 112 15.94 -0.64 -4.93
C ILE A 112 17.13 0.31 -5.04
N LYS A 113 16.90 1.63 -5.05
CA LYS A 113 17.91 2.70 -5.23
C LYS A 113 19.24 2.47 -4.50
N PRO A 114 19.30 2.02 -3.23
CA PRO A 114 20.58 1.83 -2.54
C PRO A 114 21.50 0.77 -3.16
N LYS A 115 20.97 -0.14 -4.00
CA LYS A 115 21.72 -1.18 -4.72
C LYS A 115 22.50 -0.64 -5.93
N ASN A 116 22.83 0.66 -5.92
CA ASN A 116 23.59 1.42 -6.90
C ASN A 116 24.72 0.58 -7.53
N GLY A 117 24.47 -0.01 -8.71
CA GLY A 117 25.50 -0.74 -9.45
C GLY A 117 25.05 -1.83 -10.42
N VAL A 118 23.77 -2.26 -10.43
CA VAL A 118 23.33 -3.42 -11.24
C VAL A 118 22.32 -3.08 -12.33
N TYR A 119 21.82 -1.83 -12.39
CA TYR A 119 20.80 -1.45 -13.38
C TYR A 119 21.40 -1.36 -14.79
N GLN A 120 20.91 -2.19 -15.69
CA GLN A 120 21.23 -2.02 -17.11
C GLN A 120 20.35 -0.91 -17.68
N ALA A 121 20.92 0.29 -17.84
CA ALA A 121 20.22 1.39 -18.51
C ALA A 121 20.05 1.09 -20.01
N GLY A 122 18.80 0.95 -20.47
CA GLY A 122 18.47 0.74 -21.89
C GLY A 122 18.32 -0.73 -22.32
N GLY A 123 18.46 -1.67 -21.38
CA GLY A 123 18.11 -3.07 -21.58
C GLY A 123 16.61 -3.33 -21.41
N LYS A 124 16.12 -4.48 -21.87
CA LYS A 124 14.77 -4.97 -21.55
C LYS A 124 14.88 -5.91 -20.36
N SER A 125 14.16 -5.65 -19.27
CA SER A 125 14.15 -6.57 -18.10
C SER A 125 13.83 -8.00 -18.54
N THR A 126 14.57 -8.96 -17.99
CA THR A 126 14.36 -10.39 -18.23
C THR A 126 12.95 -10.86 -17.81
N GLN A 127 12.36 -10.21 -16.81
CA GLN A 127 11.03 -10.51 -16.27
C GLN A 127 9.91 -9.67 -16.89
N LEU A 128 10.22 -8.85 -17.90
CA LEU A 128 9.25 -7.93 -18.46
C LEU A 128 8.02 -8.63 -19.06
N GLU A 129 8.20 -9.77 -19.75
CA GLU A 129 7.07 -10.50 -20.36
C GLU A 129 6.16 -11.14 -19.30
N LEU A 130 6.72 -11.64 -18.20
CA LEU A 130 5.94 -12.13 -17.06
C LEU A 130 5.06 -11.02 -16.49
N ILE A 131 5.63 -9.83 -16.24
CA ILE A 131 4.88 -8.70 -15.70
C ILE A 131 3.84 -8.17 -16.70
N LYS A 132 4.15 -8.15 -17.99
CA LYS A 132 3.17 -7.81 -19.03
C LYS A 132 1.96 -8.75 -19.01
N SER A 133 2.20 -10.06 -18.92
CA SER A 133 1.13 -11.08 -18.84
C SER A 133 0.30 -11.00 -17.53
N SER A 134 0.84 -10.33 -16.52
CA SER A 134 0.23 -10.15 -15.20
C SER A 134 -0.45 -8.78 -15.04
N THR A 135 -0.25 -7.85 -15.98
CA THR A 135 -0.72 -6.46 -15.91
C THR A 135 -2.24 -6.35 -15.71
N GLN A 136 -3.03 -7.30 -16.25
CA GLN A 136 -4.49 -7.30 -16.08
C GLN A 136 -4.92 -7.63 -14.65
N HIS A 137 -4.19 -8.47 -13.90
CA HIS A 137 -4.52 -8.74 -12.50
C HIS A 137 -4.20 -7.55 -11.61
N PHE A 138 -3.09 -6.85 -11.86
CA PHE A 138 -2.82 -5.55 -11.21
C PHE A 138 -3.93 -4.54 -11.51
N ALA A 139 -4.42 -4.52 -12.76
CA ALA A 139 -5.51 -3.65 -13.18
C ALA A 139 -6.80 -3.90 -12.43
N TYR A 140 -7.14 -5.18 -12.33
CA TYR A 140 -8.29 -5.62 -11.61
C TYR A 140 -8.16 -5.26 -10.13
N GLY A 141 -7.03 -5.56 -9.49
CA GLY A 141 -6.77 -5.26 -8.09
C GLY A 141 -6.97 -3.78 -7.76
N VAL A 142 -6.38 -2.86 -8.54
CA VAL A 142 -6.55 -1.42 -8.29
C VAL A 142 -8.01 -1.00 -8.44
N ARG A 143 -8.67 -1.34 -9.56
CA ARG A 143 -10.05 -0.92 -9.83
C ARG A 143 -11.07 -1.47 -8.83
N SER A 144 -10.93 -2.75 -8.49
CA SER A 144 -11.82 -3.39 -7.54
C SER A 144 -11.63 -2.81 -6.14
N LEU A 145 -10.39 -2.50 -5.74
CA LEU A 145 -10.13 -1.84 -4.47
C LEU A 145 -10.66 -0.40 -4.44
N GLU A 146 -10.50 0.37 -5.51
CA GLU A 146 -11.11 1.71 -5.62
C GLU A 146 -12.63 1.67 -5.49
N HIS A 147 -13.28 0.68 -6.12
CA HIS A 147 -14.72 0.50 -6.00
C HIS A 147 -15.14 0.13 -4.57
N ILE A 148 -14.42 -0.79 -3.91
CA ILE A 148 -14.67 -1.15 -2.50
C ILE A 148 -14.55 0.10 -1.61
N VAL A 149 -13.47 0.86 -1.75
CA VAL A 149 -13.21 2.07 -0.96
C VAL A 149 -14.30 3.10 -1.19
N LEU A 150 -14.70 3.36 -2.43
CA LEU A 150 -15.76 4.30 -2.76
C LEU A 150 -17.09 3.93 -2.09
N VAL A 151 -17.48 2.65 -2.09
CA VAL A 151 -18.71 2.21 -1.43
C VAL A 151 -18.64 2.41 0.08
N LEU A 152 -17.51 2.03 0.69
CA LEU A 152 -17.30 2.15 2.15
C LEU A 152 -17.21 3.61 2.61
N GLU A 153 -16.58 4.50 1.84
CA GLU A 153 -16.53 5.94 2.10
C GLU A 153 -17.93 6.57 2.12
N ASN A 154 -18.84 6.06 1.28
CA ASN A 154 -20.23 6.50 1.24
C ASN A 154 -21.12 5.83 2.31
N GLY A 155 -20.53 5.08 3.25
CA GLY A 155 -21.25 4.38 4.32
C GLY A 155 -22.01 3.12 3.86
N GLY A 156 -21.79 2.69 2.61
CA GLY A 156 -22.33 1.45 2.08
C GLY A 156 -21.56 0.23 2.58
N SER A 157 -22.12 -0.95 2.33
CA SER A 157 -21.49 -2.23 2.62
C SER A 157 -21.24 -3.03 1.35
N ILE A 158 -20.10 -3.69 1.25
CA ILE A 158 -19.76 -4.55 0.12
C ILE A 158 -20.23 -5.98 0.39
N PRO A 159 -20.85 -6.69 -0.58
CA PRO A 159 -21.17 -8.10 -0.42
C PRO A 159 -19.91 -8.95 -0.15
N PRO A 160 -19.94 -9.94 0.77
CA PRO A 160 -18.77 -10.79 1.06
C PRO A 160 -18.14 -11.45 -0.18
N ILE A 161 -18.98 -11.81 -1.16
CA ILE A 161 -18.54 -12.41 -2.43
C ILE A 161 -17.60 -11.50 -3.23
N SER A 162 -17.70 -10.18 -3.09
CA SER A 162 -16.81 -9.24 -3.76
C SER A 162 -15.39 -9.29 -3.18
N PHE A 163 -15.25 -9.43 -1.85
CA PHE A 163 -13.96 -9.64 -1.20
C PHE A 163 -13.36 -11.00 -1.57
N GLU A 164 -14.19 -12.05 -1.63
CA GLU A 164 -13.75 -13.38 -2.05
C GLU A 164 -13.24 -13.37 -3.49
N HIS A 165 -13.98 -12.76 -4.40
CA HIS A 165 -13.59 -12.64 -5.80
C HIS A 165 -12.29 -11.84 -5.97
N TYR A 166 -12.12 -10.75 -5.20
CA TYR A 166 -10.87 -10.00 -5.15
C TYR A 166 -9.68 -10.88 -4.72
N ASN A 167 -9.83 -11.63 -3.63
CA ASN A 167 -8.80 -12.54 -3.12
C ASN A 167 -8.44 -13.63 -4.15
N GLN A 168 -9.42 -14.17 -4.87
CA GLN A 168 -9.19 -15.14 -5.93
C GLN A 168 -8.35 -14.54 -7.08
N GLU A 169 -8.61 -13.29 -7.48
CA GLU A 169 -7.80 -12.62 -8.51
C GLU A 169 -6.38 -12.31 -8.04
N LEU A 170 -6.19 -11.91 -6.78
CA LEU A 170 -4.85 -11.76 -6.21
C LEU A 170 -4.11 -13.09 -6.09
N LYS A 171 -4.81 -14.18 -5.80
CA LYS A 171 -4.20 -15.52 -5.78
C LYS A 171 -3.69 -15.94 -7.16
N LYS A 172 -4.43 -15.64 -8.24
CA LYS A 172 -3.95 -15.88 -9.62
C LYS A 172 -2.69 -15.08 -9.93
N LEU A 173 -2.61 -13.85 -9.42
CA LEU A 173 -1.41 -13.03 -9.53
C LEU A 173 -0.23 -13.65 -8.76
N GLU A 174 -0.46 -14.09 -7.52
CA GLU A 174 0.54 -14.79 -6.71
C GLU A 174 1.08 -16.04 -7.44
N GLU A 175 0.19 -16.87 -7.98
CA GLU A 175 0.55 -18.08 -8.72
C GLU A 175 1.40 -17.78 -9.97
N LYS A 176 1.10 -16.70 -10.68
CA LYS A 176 1.93 -16.24 -11.82
C LYS A 176 3.32 -15.81 -11.38
N LEU A 177 3.40 -14.98 -10.33
CA LEU A 177 4.67 -14.44 -9.85
C LEU A 177 5.54 -15.49 -9.14
N ARG A 178 4.93 -16.56 -8.62
CA ARG A 178 5.63 -17.69 -7.99
C ARG A 178 6.70 -18.32 -8.88
N SER A 179 6.53 -18.27 -10.20
CA SER A 179 7.50 -18.79 -11.16
C SER A 179 8.86 -18.07 -11.13
N SER A 180 8.96 -16.89 -10.51
CA SER A 180 10.19 -16.07 -10.43
C SER A 180 10.63 -15.82 -8.99
N LYS A 181 10.31 -16.74 -8.08
CA LYS A 181 10.65 -16.63 -6.66
C LYS A 181 12.17 -16.58 -6.43
N ASP A 182 12.93 -17.40 -7.15
CA ASP A 182 14.39 -17.42 -7.16
C ASP A 182 14.97 -16.06 -7.57
N VAL A 183 14.39 -15.42 -8.60
CA VAL A 183 14.79 -14.08 -9.05
C VAL A 183 14.50 -13.02 -7.99
N LEU A 184 13.34 -13.11 -7.32
CA LEU A 184 13.01 -12.22 -6.19
C LEU A 184 14.00 -12.35 -5.04
N GLU A 185 14.34 -13.58 -4.66
CA GLU A 185 15.31 -13.87 -3.59
C GLU A 185 16.70 -13.35 -3.96
N ALA A 186 17.16 -13.58 -5.19
CA ALA A 186 18.42 -13.04 -5.71
C ALA A 186 18.43 -11.50 -5.71
N ASN A 187 17.30 -10.88 -6.01
CA ASN A 187 17.13 -9.43 -5.95
C ASN A 187 16.93 -8.91 -4.52
N GLY A 188 17.00 -9.77 -3.49
CA GLY A 188 16.92 -9.39 -2.08
C GLY A 188 15.52 -8.95 -1.65
N PHE A 189 14.47 -9.49 -2.26
CA PHE A 189 13.09 -9.22 -1.87
C PHE A 189 12.78 -9.87 -0.52
N VAL A 190 12.33 -9.06 0.45
CA VAL A 190 11.95 -9.52 1.78
C VAL A 190 10.54 -9.02 2.09
N ARG A 191 9.54 -9.84 1.75
CA ARG A 191 8.10 -9.51 1.84
C ARG A 191 7.69 -8.98 3.22
N GLU A 192 8.02 -9.74 4.27
CA GLU A 192 7.59 -9.42 5.63
C GLU A 192 8.26 -8.15 6.19
N ALA A 193 9.47 -7.80 5.72
CA ALA A 193 10.14 -6.57 6.14
C ALA A 193 9.45 -5.31 5.61
N MET A 194 8.75 -5.40 4.47
CA MET A 194 8.02 -4.28 3.88
C MET A 194 6.60 -4.15 4.44
N LYS A 195 6.00 -5.28 4.82
CA LYS A 195 4.59 -5.40 5.17
C LYS A 195 4.14 -4.42 6.25
N SER A 196 4.94 -4.22 7.30
CA SER A 196 4.60 -3.32 8.41
C SER A 196 4.51 -1.85 7.97
N ASN A 197 5.49 -1.39 7.19
CA ASN A 197 5.52 -0.01 6.67
C ASN A 197 4.43 0.22 5.62
N ILE A 198 4.18 -0.78 4.77
CA ILE A 198 3.07 -0.74 3.82
C ILE A 198 1.73 -0.70 4.57
N LEU A 199 1.53 -1.54 5.59
CA LEU A 199 0.33 -1.52 6.43
C LEU A 199 0.11 -0.14 7.07
N HIS A 200 1.17 0.50 7.57
CA HIS A 200 1.06 1.85 8.10
C HIS A 200 0.57 2.88 7.07
N LEU A 201 0.98 2.77 5.80
CA LEU A 201 0.43 3.61 4.73
C LEU A 201 -1.05 3.32 4.48
N TRP A 202 -1.48 2.05 4.51
CA TRP A 202 -2.87 1.68 4.28
C TRP A 202 -3.82 2.07 5.42
N LYS A 203 -3.34 2.21 6.66
CA LYS A 203 -4.13 2.81 7.75
C LYS A 203 -4.58 4.26 7.50
N SER A 204 -4.01 4.92 6.48
CA SER A 204 -4.44 6.24 6.03
C SER A 204 -5.55 6.21 4.97
N LEU A 205 -6.10 5.02 4.64
CA LEU A 205 -7.05 4.86 3.55
C LEU A 205 -8.36 5.63 3.78
N PHE A 206 -8.92 5.56 4.99
CA PHE A 206 -10.18 6.24 5.34
C PHE A 206 -9.98 7.48 6.21
N VAL A 207 -8.73 7.90 6.42
CA VAL A 207 -8.39 9.09 7.20
C VAL A 207 -7.94 10.19 6.27
N THR A 208 -8.50 11.39 6.40
CA THR A 208 -8.03 12.59 5.69
C THR A 208 -6.68 13.04 6.26
N LEU A 209 -5.61 12.31 5.94
CA LEU A 209 -4.26 12.75 6.24
C LEU A 209 -3.84 13.75 5.16
N PRO A 210 -3.17 14.85 5.53
CA PRO A 210 -2.36 15.63 4.60
C PRO A 210 -1.14 14.78 4.27
N LEU A 211 -1.32 13.69 3.53
CA LEU A 211 -0.22 12.97 2.92
C LEU A 211 0.43 13.97 1.97
N ILE A 212 1.49 14.65 2.44
CA ILE A 212 2.22 15.67 1.69
C ILE A 212 2.77 14.98 0.45
N TYR A 213 2.05 15.13 -0.66
CA TYR A 213 2.37 14.49 -1.93
C TYR A 213 3.81 14.92 -2.31
N PRO A 214 4.81 14.01 -2.25
CA PRO A 214 6.20 14.40 -2.30
C PRO A 214 6.60 14.58 -3.76
N ASN A 215 6.04 15.60 -4.41
CA ASN A 215 6.18 15.90 -5.83
C ASN A 215 7.66 15.84 -6.27
N VAL A 216 8.56 16.40 -5.47
CA VAL A 216 9.99 16.40 -5.74
C VAL A 216 10.54 14.97 -5.80
N ARG A 217 10.27 14.14 -4.79
CA ARG A 217 10.77 12.75 -4.73
C ARG A 217 10.17 11.87 -5.83
N ILE A 218 8.90 12.06 -6.15
CA ILE A 218 8.24 11.36 -7.26
C ILE A 218 8.88 11.77 -8.60
N HIS A 219 9.09 13.07 -8.79
CA HIS A 219 9.78 13.58 -9.97
C HIS A 219 11.20 13.01 -10.07
N ASP A 220 11.93 12.95 -8.95
CA ASP A 220 13.28 12.40 -8.90
C ASP A 220 13.29 10.90 -9.23
N MET A 221 12.34 10.12 -8.71
CA MET A 221 12.18 8.70 -9.03
C MET A 221 11.94 8.49 -10.53
N PHE A 222 11.13 9.33 -11.17
CA PHE A 222 10.81 9.22 -12.60
C PHE A 222 11.74 10.02 -13.52
N SER A 223 12.76 10.71 -12.97
CA SER A 223 13.71 11.48 -13.76
C SER A 223 14.40 10.67 -14.87
N PRO A 224 14.79 9.39 -14.67
CA PRO A 224 15.36 8.58 -15.74
C PRO A 224 14.44 8.50 -16.97
N LEU A 225 13.15 8.20 -16.78
CA LEU A 225 12.18 8.13 -17.89
C LEU A 225 12.01 9.48 -18.60
N LEU A 226 11.98 10.57 -17.84
CA LEU A 226 11.85 11.91 -18.40
C LEU A 226 13.07 12.29 -19.25
N ASN A 227 14.27 11.91 -18.80
CA ASN A 227 15.51 12.17 -19.53
C ASN A 227 15.58 11.34 -20.82
N GLN A 228 15.19 10.07 -20.78
CA GLN A 228 15.13 9.23 -21.98
C GLN A 228 14.11 9.77 -23.00
N ALA A 229 12.90 10.14 -22.56
CA ALA A 229 11.90 10.72 -23.46
C ALA A 229 12.39 12.01 -24.14
N ARG A 230 13.14 12.86 -23.40
CA ARG A 230 13.77 14.06 -23.96
C ARG A 230 14.85 13.72 -24.98
N GLN A 231 15.70 12.73 -24.70
CA GLN A 231 16.72 12.25 -25.64
C GLN A 231 16.11 11.69 -26.93
N ASP A 232 15.05 10.89 -26.83
CA ASP A 232 14.33 10.34 -27.99
C ASP A 232 13.74 11.44 -28.87
N VAL A 233 13.11 12.46 -28.27
CA VAL A 233 12.57 13.62 -28.99
C VAL A 233 13.68 14.41 -29.67
N CYS A 234 14.79 14.70 -28.97
CA CYS A 234 15.93 15.40 -29.55
C CYS A 234 16.53 14.62 -30.73
N SER A 235 16.65 13.30 -30.60
CA SER A 235 17.21 12.43 -31.64
C SER A 235 16.32 12.41 -32.89
N ARG A 236 15.00 12.36 -32.71
CA ARG A 236 14.02 12.47 -33.83
C ARG A 236 14.08 13.83 -34.52
N LEU A 237 14.21 14.91 -33.75
CA LEU A 237 14.32 16.27 -34.29
C LEU A 237 15.62 16.44 -35.09
N ILE A 238 16.76 15.96 -34.57
CA ILE A 238 18.04 16.00 -35.29
C ILE A 238 17.97 15.15 -36.57
N ALA A 239 17.37 13.96 -36.52
CA ALA A 239 17.18 13.12 -37.70
C ALA A 239 16.28 13.80 -38.76
N SER A 240 15.30 14.60 -38.34
CA SER A 240 14.42 15.36 -39.25
C SER A 240 15.07 16.61 -39.85
N LEU A 241 16.14 17.12 -39.24
CA LEU A 241 16.92 18.28 -39.74
C LEU A 241 18.04 17.87 -40.71
N HIS A 242 18.32 16.58 -40.83
CA HIS A 242 19.29 16.01 -41.78
C HIS A 242 18.67 15.65 -43.14
N ILE A 243 17.52 16.25 -43.48
CA ILE A 243 16.85 16.16 -44.80
C ILE A 243 17.12 17.44 -45.59
#